data_AF-A0A852C126-F1
#
_entry.id   AF-A0A852C126-F1
#
_cell.length_a   1.000
_cell.length_b   1.000
_cell.length_c   1.000
_cell.angle_alpha   90.00
_cell.angle_beta   90.00
_cell.angle_gamma   90.00
#
_symmetry.space_group_name_H-M   'P 1'
#
loop_
_entity.id
_entity.type
_entity.pdbx_description
1 polymer ?
#
loop_
_entity_poly.entity_id
_entity_poly.type
_entity_poly.pdbx_seq_one_letter_code
_entity_poly.pdbx_strand_id
1 'polypeptide(L)'
;YQMFSSVIFAAIGVLGAGYCFILSAVAINNGPKCYTDSGWKYPFENGNYLSNHTLWDDCQSPENIIPWNLTLFSLLLVMSGIQLVLCGIQVVNGLLGTLCGDCKCCGCCG
;
A
#
# COMPACT_ATOMS: atom_id res chain seq x y z
N TYR A 1 7.02 0.94 -29.99
CA TYR A 1 6.58 -0.15 -29.09
C TYR A 1 7.16 -0.07 -27.67
N GLN A 2 8.27 0.63 -27.42
CA GLN A 2 8.83 0.76 -26.07
C GLN A 2 7.96 1.57 -25.09
N MET A 3 7.28 2.64 -25.55
CA MET A 3 6.48 3.51 -24.67
C MET A 3 5.19 2.88 -24.16
N PHE A 4 4.48 2.09 -24.98
CA PHE A 4 3.23 1.43 -24.57
C PHE A 4 3.47 0.31 -23.54
N SER A 5 4.57 -0.43 -23.69
CA SER A 5 4.95 -1.50 -22.77
C SER A 5 5.15 -0.94 -21.36
N SER A 6 5.88 0.18 -21.23
CA SER A 6 6.13 0.85 -19.95
C SER A 6 4.85 1.35 -19.27
N VAL A 7 3.87 1.86 -20.03
CA VAL A 7 2.58 2.31 -19.47
C VAL A 7 1.75 1.13 -18.96
N ILE A 8 1.75 -0.01 -19.68
CA ILE A 8 1.04 -1.22 -19.23
C ILE A 8 1.66 -1.78 -17.95
N PHE A 9 2.99 -1.88 -17.87
CA PHE A 9 3.68 -2.31 -16.66
C PHE A 9 3.46 -1.34 -15.49
N ALA A 10 3.44 -0.03 -15.74
CA ALA A 10 3.12 0.96 -14.72
C ALA A 10 1.67 0.83 -14.23
N ALA A 11 0.71 0.57 -15.12
CA ALA A 11 -0.68 0.34 -14.74
C ALA A 11 -0.85 -0.91 -13.87
N ILE A 12 -0.21 -2.03 -14.23
CA ILE A 12 -0.20 -3.25 -13.40
C ILE A 12 0.47 -2.96 -12.05
N GLY A 13 1.56 -2.19 -12.05
CA GLY A 13 2.24 -1.73 -10.84
C GLY A 13 1.32 -0.90 -9.92
N VAL A 14 0.52 0.01 -10.50
CA VAL A 14 -0.48 0.78 -9.74
C VAL A 14 -1.55 -0.13 -9.12
N LEU A 15 -2.07 -1.10 -9.87
CA LEU A 15 -3.07 -2.04 -9.37
C LEU A 15 -2.52 -2.89 -8.22
N GLY A 16 -1.33 -3.46 -8.40
CA GLY A 16 -0.66 -4.28 -7.38
C GLY A 16 -0.31 -3.47 -6.12
N ALA A 17 0.25 -2.27 -6.30
CA ALA A 17 0.58 -1.37 -5.19
C ALA A 17 -0.69 -0.88 -4.47
N GLY A 18 -1.76 -0.58 -5.21
CA GLY A 18 -3.06 -0.20 -4.64
C GLY A 18 -3.66 -1.31 -3.77
N TYR A 19 -3.63 -2.55 -4.24
CA TYR A 19 -4.09 -3.70 -3.46
C TYR A 19 -3.27 -3.88 -2.17
N CYS A 20 -1.94 -3.82 -2.29
CA CYS A 20 -1.04 -3.94 -1.14
C CYS A 20 -1.25 -2.80 -0.13
N PHE A 21 -1.46 -1.58 -0.61
CA PHE A 21 -1.71 -0.41 0.23
C PHE A 21 -3.00 -0.55 1.05
N ILE A 22 -4.11 -0.93 0.40
CA ILE A 22 -5.40 -1.12 1.06
C ILE A 22 -5.31 -2.25 2.09
N LEU A 23 -4.76 -3.41 1.70
CA LEU A 23 -4.61 -4.53 2.63
C LEU A 23 -3.72 -4.18 3.82
N SER A 24 -2.61 -3.48 3.61
CA SER A 24 -1.72 -3.09 4.70
C SER A 24 -2.40 -2.13 5.67
N ALA A 25 -3.18 -1.17 5.15
CA ALA A 25 -3.96 -0.26 5.99
C ALA A 25 -5.03 -0.99 6.81
N VAL A 26 -5.76 -1.91 6.20
CA VAL A 26 -6.78 -2.74 6.89
C VAL A 26 -6.14 -3.66 7.92
N ALA A 27 -4.99 -4.27 7.61
CA ALA A 27 -4.27 -5.14 8.53
C ALA A 27 -3.72 -4.39 9.75
N ILE A 28 -3.25 -3.15 9.56
CA ILE A 28 -2.87 -2.25 10.66
C ILE A 28 -4.10 -1.86 11.49
N ASN A 29 -5.26 -1.59 10.87
CA ASN A 29 -6.44 -1.20 11.64
C ASN A 29 -6.98 -2.36 12.50
N ASN A 30 -7.07 -3.56 11.93
CA ASN A 30 -7.58 -4.74 12.64
C ASN A 30 -6.62 -5.27 13.72
N GLY A 31 -5.31 -5.10 13.52
CA GLY A 31 -4.27 -5.62 14.41
C GLY A 31 -4.13 -7.15 14.40
N PRO A 32 -3.07 -7.70 15.02
CA PRO A 32 -2.85 -9.14 15.08
C PRO A 32 -3.72 -9.82 16.15
N LYS A 33 -4.00 -11.11 15.95
CA LYS A 33 -4.59 -11.95 16.99
C LYS A 33 -3.55 -12.24 18.06
N CYS A 34 -3.92 -12.09 19.33
CA CYS A 34 -3.05 -12.46 20.43
C CYS A 34 -3.81 -13.21 21.53
N TYR A 35 -3.04 -13.82 22.43
CA TYR A 35 -3.57 -14.50 23.60
C TYR A 35 -3.66 -13.53 24.77
N THR A 36 -4.88 -13.36 25.29
CA THR A 36 -5.22 -12.59 26.49
C THR A 36 -5.76 -13.55 27.57
N ASP A 37 -5.95 -13.07 28.80
CA ASP A 37 -6.54 -13.83 29.93
C ASP A 37 -7.83 -14.59 29.59
N SER A 38 -8.60 -14.13 28.60
CA SER A 38 -9.85 -14.74 28.15
C SER A 38 -9.75 -15.57 26.86
N GLY A 39 -8.52 -15.92 26.44
CA GLY A 39 -8.22 -16.72 25.25
C GLY A 39 -7.71 -15.91 24.05
N TRP A 40 -7.73 -16.52 22.87
CA TRP A 40 -7.28 -15.90 21.62
C TRP A 40 -8.32 -14.90 21.08
N LYS A 41 -8.04 -13.61 21.19
CA LYS A 41 -8.93 -12.53 20.74
C LYS A 41 -8.19 -11.48 19.90
N TYR A 42 -8.96 -10.58 19.30
CA TYR A 42 -8.47 -9.34 18.70
C TYR A 42 -8.75 -8.20 19.67
N PRO A 43 -7.86 -7.91 20.64
CA PRO A 43 -8.09 -6.82 21.59
C PRO A 43 -8.07 -5.43 20.92
N PHE A 44 -7.60 -5.35 19.69
CA PHE A 44 -7.38 -4.11 18.94
C PHE A 44 -8.54 -3.71 18.02
N GLU A 45 -9.58 -4.54 17.89
CA GLU A 45 -10.69 -4.32 16.94
C GLU A 45 -11.49 -3.03 17.20
N ASN A 46 -11.45 -2.49 18.42
CA ASN A 46 -12.17 -1.27 18.82
C ASN A 46 -11.31 -0.24 19.57
N GLY A 47 -9.99 -0.47 19.70
CA GLY A 47 -9.09 0.36 20.49
C GLY A 47 -8.02 1.02 19.62
N ASN A 48 -7.71 2.31 19.88
CA ASN A 48 -6.64 3.01 19.17
C ASN A 48 -5.25 2.58 19.69
N TYR A 49 -4.92 1.31 19.48
CA TYR A 49 -3.71 0.66 20.00
C TYR A 49 -2.41 1.24 19.44
N LEU A 50 -2.49 1.95 18.30
CA LEU A 50 -1.39 2.71 17.72
C LEU A 50 -0.95 3.87 18.63
N SER A 51 -1.92 4.50 19.29
CA SER A 51 -1.67 5.68 20.13
C SER A 51 -1.55 5.31 21.61
N ASN A 52 -2.10 4.16 22.01
CA ASN A 52 -2.22 3.75 23.40
C ASN A 52 -1.50 2.43 23.62
N HIS A 53 -0.20 2.54 23.93
CA HIS A 53 0.70 1.40 24.09
C HIS A 53 0.35 0.50 25.27
N THR A 54 -0.49 0.96 26.22
CA THR A 54 -0.96 0.12 27.34
C THR A 54 -1.80 -1.06 26.88
N LEU A 55 -2.47 -0.96 25.71
CA LEU A 55 -3.20 -2.11 25.14
C LEU A 55 -2.25 -3.22 24.64
N TRP A 56 -0.95 -2.95 24.51
CA TRP A 56 0.00 -3.96 24.05
C TRP A 56 0.32 -4.96 25.17
N ASP A 57 0.19 -4.54 26.43
CA ASP A 57 0.40 -5.38 27.61
C ASP A 57 -0.74 -6.41 27.81
N ASP A 58 -1.92 -6.19 27.20
CA ASP A 58 -3.05 -7.13 27.22
C ASP A 58 -2.77 -8.41 26.38
N CYS A 59 -1.74 -8.38 25.54
CA CYS A 59 -1.28 -9.54 24.78
C CYS A 59 -0.13 -10.24 25.51
N GLN A 60 -0.46 -11.30 26.25
CA GLN A 60 0.51 -12.04 27.05
C GLN A 60 1.37 -13.00 26.23
N SER A 61 0.86 -13.46 25.08
CA SER A 61 1.63 -14.29 24.15
C SER A 61 1.08 -14.21 22.73
N PRO A 62 1.94 -14.29 21.69
CA PRO A 62 3.41 -14.30 21.73
C PRO A 62 4.03 -12.90 21.96
N GLU A 63 5.20 -12.86 22.60
CA GLU A 63 5.92 -11.61 22.90
C GLU A 63 6.33 -10.89 21.60
N ASN A 64 6.13 -9.56 21.55
CA ASN A 64 6.48 -8.70 20.41
C ASN A 64 5.74 -8.97 19.08
N ILE A 65 4.62 -9.71 19.07
CA ILE A 65 3.84 -9.93 17.84
C ILE A 65 3.21 -8.64 17.29
N ILE A 66 2.81 -7.74 18.19
CA ILE A 66 2.19 -6.46 17.86
C ILE A 66 3.16 -5.53 17.12
N PRO A 67 4.35 -5.18 17.68
CA PRO A 67 5.29 -4.33 16.97
C PRO A 67 5.78 -4.98 15.69
N TRP A 68 5.92 -6.31 15.64
CA TRP A 68 6.35 -6.98 14.42
C TRP A 68 5.33 -6.83 13.28
N ASN A 69 4.07 -7.18 13.55
CA ASN A 69 2.97 -7.06 12.60
C ASN A 69 2.79 -5.60 12.14
N LEU A 70 2.81 -4.66 13.09
CA LEU A 70 2.68 -3.24 12.82
C LEU A 70 3.82 -2.72 11.93
N THR A 71 5.07 -3.07 12.26
CA THR A 71 6.24 -2.62 11.49
C THR A 71 6.19 -3.16 10.06
N LEU A 72 5.94 -4.47 9.90
CA LEU A 72 5.88 -5.12 8.58
C LEU A 72 4.84 -4.46 7.68
N PHE A 73 3.60 -4.30 8.17
CA PHE A 73 2.55 -3.68 7.38
C PHE A 73 2.79 -2.18 7.16
N SER A 74 3.42 -1.47 8.10
CA SER A 74 3.77 -0.05 7.89
C SER A 74 4.79 0.13 6.77
N LEU A 75 5.81 -0.75 6.71
CA LEU A 75 6.80 -0.73 5.66
C LEU A 75 6.16 -1.03 4.31
N LEU A 76 5.27 -2.03 4.23
CA LEU A 76 4.50 -2.34 3.03
C LEU A 76 3.61 -1.16 2.60
N LEU A 77 2.93 -0.51 3.54
CA LEU A 77 2.10 0.68 3.29
C LEU A 77 2.94 1.82 2.69
N VAL A 78 4.09 2.13 3.29
CA VAL A 78 4.97 3.21 2.82
C VAL A 78 5.55 2.88 1.44
N MET A 79 6.08 1.67 1.26
CA MET A 79 6.68 1.24 -0.01
C MET A 79 5.66 1.21 -1.14
N SER A 80 4.46 0.68 -0.89
CA SER A 80 3.36 0.68 -1.87
C SER A 80 2.84 2.09 -2.17
N GLY A 81 2.80 2.98 -1.17
CA GLY A 81 2.48 4.40 -1.36
C GLY A 81 3.47 5.10 -2.28
N ILE A 82 4.78 4.91 -2.06
CA ILE A 82 5.82 5.45 -2.94
C ILE A 82 5.68 4.87 -4.36
N GLN A 83 5.44 3.57 -4.50
CA GLN A 83 5.24 2.92 -5.79
C GLN A 83 4.02 3.49 -6.54
N LEU A 84 2.89 3.72 -5.85
CA LEU A 84 1.69 4.33 -6.44
C LEU A 84 1.99 5.73 -7.00
N VAL A 85 2.75 6.54 -6.24
CA VAL A 85 3.14 7.89 -6.68
C VAL A 85 4.03 7.81 -7.92
N LEU A 86 5.08 6.99 -7.88
CA LEU A 86 6.05 6.87 -8.97
C LEU A 86 5.41 6.30 -10.26
N CYS A 87 4.64 5.21 -10.15
CA CYS A 87 3.94 4.64 -11.30
C CYS A 87 2.81 5.55 -11.79
N GLY A 88 2.11 6.25 -10.90
CA GLY A 88 1.08 7.22 -11.26
C GLY A 88 1.62 8.36 -12.13
N ILE A 89 2.76 8.93 -11.75
CA ILE A 89 3.46 9.95 -12.54
C ILE A 89 3.84 9.41 -13.92
N GLN A 90 4.35 8.18 -14.01
CA GLN A 90 4.72 7.55 -15.29
C GLN A 90 3.51 7.33 -16.19
N VAL A 91 2.38 6.90 -15.63
CA VAL A 91 1.13 6.71 -16.38
C VAL A 91 0.64 8.05 -16.92
N VAL A 92 0.59 9.10 -16.10
CA VAL A 92 0.15 10.44 -16.51
C VAL A 92 1.08 11.02 -17.60
N ASN A 93 2.39 10.95 -17.39
CA ASN A 93 3.36 11.47 -18.36
C ASN A 93 3.34 10.67 -19.67
N GLY A 94 3.15 9.35 -19.61
CA GLY A 94 2.97 8.50 -20.77
C GLY A 94 1.71 8.84 -21.55
N LEU A 95 0.57 9.01 -20.86
CA LEU A 95 -0.72 9.39 -21.45
C LEU A 95 -0.70 10.78 -22.09
N LEU A 96 -0.11 11.77 -21.42
CA LEU A 96 0.06 13.12 -21.97
C LEU A 96 1.00 13.11 -23.17
N GLY A 97 2.07 12.31 -23.14
CA GLY A 97 2.97 12.12 -24.28
C GLY A 97 2.26 11.49 -25.48
N THR A 98 1.34 10.55 -25.27
CA THR A 98 0.54 9.97 -26.36
C THR A 98 -0.54 10.94 -26.86
N LEU A 99 -1.28 11.61 -25.98
CA LEU A 99 -2.40 12.48 -26.36
C LEU A 99 -1.94 13.82 -26.96
N CYS A 100 -0.92 14.47 -26.37
CA CYS A 100 -0.30 15.66 -26.97
C CYS A 100 0.66 15.32 -28.12
N GLY A 101 1.17 14.08 -28.19
CA GLY A 101 1.97 13.59 -29.32
C GLY A 101 1.12 13.33 -30.57
N ASP A 102 -0.07 12.75 -30.41
CA ASP A 102 -1.00 12.54 -31.53
C ASP A 102 -1.59 13.85 -32.07
N CYS A 103 -1.71 14.90 -31.24
CA CYS A 103 -2.01 16.25 -31.73
C CYS A 103 -0.85 16.92 -32.49
N LYS A 104 0.36 16.36 -32.46
CA LYS A 104 1.47 16.77 -33.34
C LYS A 104 1.64 15.84 -34.55
N CYS A 105 1.15 14.59 -34.48
CA CYS A 105 1.19 13.63 -35.60
C CYS A 105 0.11 13.85 -36.67
N CYS A 106 -0.93 14.65 -36.42
CA CYS A 106 -1.81 15.17 -37.49
C CYS A 106 -1.33 16.51 -38.07
N GLY A 107 -0.06 16.89 -37.87
CA GLY A 107 0.55 18.07 -38.49
C GLY A 107 2.07 18.01 -38.57
N CYS A 108 2.57 17.46 -39.68
CA CYS A 108 3.96 17.50 -40.18
C CYS A 108 5.02 16.62 -39.48
N CYS A 109 5.29 15.45 -40.09
CA CYS A 109 6.58 15.04 -40.66
C CYS A 109 6.22 14.07 -41.80
N GLY A 110 6.69 14.22 -43.05
CA GLY A 110 8.07 14.54 -43.41
C GLY A 110 8.82 13.23 -43.55
#